data_AF-K0F6K6-F1
#
_entry.id   AF-K0F6K6-F1
#
_cell.length_a   1.000
_cell.length_b   1.000
_cell.length_c   1.000
_cell.angle_alpha   90.00
_cell.angle_beta   90.00
_cell.angle_gamma   90.00
#
_symmetry.space_group_name_H-M   'P 1'
#
loop_
_entity.id
_entity.type
_entity.pdbx_description
1 polymer ?
#
loop_
_entity_poly.entity_id
_entity_poly.type
_entity_poly.pdbx_seq_one_letter_code
_entity_poly.pdbx_strand_id
1 'polypeptide(L)'
;MTERRTPRRGPRRNGKPGQPKPRPRPSVAERLDTVDKLLSGAVTDAGGLWSRATAWILRIALEQSVDELWARVAPALMRCPMRAQLIALRAFAGPEVAARVGVLWAALSRAAHHHDYELAPSVTDLRRWREQTVALAADLAVAGASASRPPRGEL
;
A
#
# COMPACT_ATOMS: atom_id res chain seq x y z
N MET A 1 11.19 34.54 64.96
CA MET A 1 11.55 34.24 63.56
C MET A 1 10.51 33.27 63.00
N THR A 2 10.03 33.55 61.80
CA THR A 2 8.73 33.19 61.24
C THR A 2 8.54 31.69 60.99
N GLU A 3 7.43 31.14 61.51
CA GLU A 3 6.98 29.76 61.24
C GLU A 3 6.67 29.58 59.75
N ARG A 4 7.48 28.75 59.08
CA ARG A 4 7.28 28.38 57.67
C ARG A 4 6.09 27.42 57.58
N ARG A 5 4.89 27.96 57.32
CA ARG A 5 3.72 27.17 56.89
C ARG A 5 4.03 26.46 55.56
N THR A 6 4.19 25.14 55.61
CA THR A 6 4.27 24.29 54.43
C THR A 6 2.94 24.30 53.66
N PRO A 7 2.96 24.48 52.32
CA PRO A 7 1.74 24.52 51.51
C PRO A 7 1.10 23.14 51.37
N ARG A 8 -0.23 23.08 51.52
CA ARG A 8 -1.07 21.89 51.33
C ARG A 8 -0.96 21.40 49.88
N ARG A 9 -0.51 20.15 49.72
CA ARG A 9 -0.42 19.42 48.45
C ARG A 9 -1.83 19.20 47.89
N GLY A 10 -2.19 19.92 46.83
CA GLY A 10 -3.47 19.75 46.14
C GLY A 10 -3.61 18.34 45.53
N PRO A 11 -4.83 17.81 45.39
CA PRO A 11 -5.08 16.47 44.88
C PRO A 11 -4.66 16.34 43.41
N ARG A 12 -3.82 15.34 43.11
CA ARG A 12 -3.39 14.96 41.76
C ARG A 12 -4.63 14.58 40.94
N ARG A 13 -4.95 15.39 39.93
CA ARG A 13 -6.00 15.12 38.94
C ARG A 13 -5.61 13.88 38.13
N ASN A 14 -6.25 12.75 38.43
CA ASN A 14 -5.99 11.45 37.81
C ASN A 14 -6.72 11.35 36.45
N GLY A 15 -6.23 12.08 35.44
CA GLY A 15 -6.74 11.96 34.07
C GLY A 15 -6.16 10.72 33.41
N LYS A 16 -6.98 9.69 33.13
CA LYS A 16 -6.57 8.57 32.27
C LYS A 16 -6.19 9.14 30.90
N PRO A 17 -4.97 8.92 30.37
CA PRO A 17 -4.60 9.37 29.04
C PRO A 17 -5.55 8.73 28.03
N GLY A 18 -6.23 9.57 27.24
CA GLY A 18 -7.13 9.11 26.19
C GLY A 18 -6.40 8.19 25.24
N GLN A 19 -6.97 7.01 24.97
CA GLN A 19 -6.39 6.08 24.01
C GLN A 19 -6.24 6.78 22.66
N PRO A 20 -5.05 6.78 22.04
CA PRO A 20 -4.87 7.39 20.74
C PRO A 20 -5.79 6.72 19.74
N LYS A 21 -6.54 7.52 18.95
CA LYS A 21 -7.36 7.00 17.85
C LYS A 21 -6.49 6.12 16.94
N PRO A 22 -7.00 4.96 16.47
CA PRO A 22 -6.26 4.11 15.55
C PRO A 22 -5.84 4.93 14.32
N ARG A 23 -4.58 4.76 13.89
CA ARG A 23 -4.11 5.39 12.66
C ARG A 23 -4.86 4.78 11.47
N PRO A 24 -5.32 5.58 10.50
CA PRO A 24 -5.89 5.03 9.27
C PRO A 24 -4.87 4.14 8.56
N ARG A 25 -5.37 3.19 7.77
CA ARG A 25 -4.51 2.36 6.91
C ARG A 25 -3.80 3.28 5.89
N PRO A 26 -2.49 3.11 5.64
CA PRO A 26 -1.80 3.89 4.63
C PRO A 26 -2.43 3.74 3.25
N SER A 27 -2.58 4.85 2.55
CA SER A 27 -2.99 4.93 1.15
C SER A 27 -1.91 4.38 0.21
N VAL A 28 -2.29 4.11 -1.04
CA VAL A 28 -1.34 3.75 -2.11
C VAL A 28 -0.26 4.82 -2.26
N ALA A 29 -0.63 6.10 -2.23
CA ALA A 29 0.29 7.23 -2.32
C ALA A 29 1.31 7.23 -1.17
N GLU A 30 0.86 7.08 0.08
CA GLU A 30 1.76 7.04 1.25
C GLU A 30 2.74 5.84 1.20
N ARG A 31 2.30 4.71 0.63
CA ARG A 31 3.17 3.54 0.42
C ARG A 31 4.23 3.83 -0.64
N LEU A 32 3.86 4.48 -1.75
CA LEU A 32 4.80 4.90 -2.79
C LEU A 32 5.80 5.93 -2.27
N ASP A 33 5.35 6.91 -1.48
CA ASP A 33 6.25 7.88 -0.81
C ASP A 33 7.24 7.18 0.13
N THR A 34 6.79 6.13 0.82
CA THR A 34 7.66 5.32 1.68
C THR A 34 8.72 4.58 0.84
N VAL A 35 8.32 4.03 -0.31
CA VAL A 35 9.24 3.40 -1.25
C VAL A 35 10.27 4.41 -1.79
N ASP A 36 9.85 5.63 -2.12
CA ASP A 36 10.76 6.66 -2.62
C ASP A 36 11.81 7.05 -1.58
N LYS A 37 11.43 7.15 -0.31
CA LYS A 37 12.36 7.37 0.80
C LYS A 37 13.35 6.22 0.98
N LEU A 38 12.92 4.97 0.76
CA LEU A 38 13.81 3.82 0.80
C LEU A 38 14.79 3.84 -0.38
N LEU A 39 14.31 4.16 -1.59
CA LEU A 39 15.10 4.18 -2.82
C LEU A 39 16.06 5.38 -2.94
N SER A 40 15.80 6.47 -2.22
CA SER A 40 16.72 7.61 -2.14
C SER A 40 17.92 7.35 -1.24
N GLY A 41 17.96 6.21 -0.54
CA GLY A 41 19.01 5.88 0.42
C GLY A 41 18.85 6.59 1.76
N ALA A 42 17.70 7.22 2.03
CA ALA A 42 17.44 7.83 3.35
C ALA A 42 17.45 6.79 4.49
N VAL A 43 17.34 5.51 4.16
CA VAL A 43 17.49 4.37 5.07
C VAL A 43 18.75 3.59 4.68
N THR A 44 19.91 4.06 5.12
CA THR A 44 21.21 3.51 4.72
C THR A 44 21.58 2.19 5.41
N ASP A 45 20.99 1.88 6.57
CA ASP A 45 21.58 0.93 7.54
C ASP A 45 20.90 -0.46 7.61
N ALA A 46 19.97 -0.78 6.71
CA ALA A 46 19.16 -2.00 6.86
C ALA A 46 19.68 -3.24 6.07
N GLY A 47 20.86 -3.18 5.44
CA GLY A 47 21.39 -4.30 4.65
C GLY A 47 20.41 -4.81 3.58
N GLY A 48 20.41 -6.10 3.23
CA GLY A 48 19.46 -6.66 2.25
C GLY A 48 17.97 -6.64 2.67
N LEU A 49 17.65 -6.21 3.89
CA LEU A 49 16.29 -6.19 4.41
C LEU A 49 15.43 -5.06 3.81
N TRP A 50 16.02 -3.88 3.56
CA TRP A 50 15.26 -2.75 2.99
C TRP A 50 14.79 -3.06 1.57
N SER A 51 15.60 -3.78 0.79
CA SER A 51 15.26 -4.15 -0.59
C SER A 51 14.02 -5.06 -0.64
N ARG A 52 13.97 -6.08 0.22
CA ARG A 52 12.80 -6.95 0.38
C ARG A 52 11.59 -6.22 0.95
N ALA A 53 11.79 -5.36 1.95
CA ALA A 53 10.73 -4.52 2.49
C ALA A 53 10.14 -3.59 1.41
N THR A 54 10.98 -3.04 0.53
CA THR A 54 10.56 -2.21 -0.61
C THR A 54 9.68 -3.01 -1.58
N ALA A 55 10.12 -4.22 -1.96
CA ALA A 55 9.32 -5.12 -2.79
C ALA A 55 7.96 -5.47 -2.13
N TRP A 56 7.95 -5.70 -0.82
CA TRP A 56 6.73 -5.98 -0.08
C TRP A 56 5.77 -4.79 -0.03
N ILE A 57 6.27 -3.58 0.20
CA ILE A 57 5.43 -2.35 0.19
C ILE A 57 4.85 -2.11 -1.20
N LEU A 58 5.65 -2.30 -2.27
CA LEU A 58 5.17 -2.22 -3.65
C LEU A 58 4.08 -3.26 -3.94
N ARG A 59 4.22 -4.49 -3.43
CA ARG A 59 3.20 -5.53 -3.59
C ARG A 59 1.88 -5.10 -2.93
N ILE A 60 1.94 -4.60 -1.70
CA ILE A 60 0.74 -4.13 -0.99
C ILE A 60 0.11 -2.93 -1.70
N ALA A 61 0.91 -2.00 -2.21
CA ALA A 61 0.41 -0.86 -2.98
C ALA A 61 -0.36 -1.33 -4.24
N LEU A 62 0.20 -2.31 -4.98
CA LEU A 62 -0.45 -2.89 -6.15
C LEU A 62 -1.75 -3.63 -5.78
N GLU A 63 -1.74 -4.45 -4.73
CA GLU A 63 -2.92 -5.16 -4.22
C GLU A 63 -4.01 -4.16 -3.80
N GLN A 64 -3.64 -3.10 -3.10
CA GLN A 64 -4.55 -2.05 -2.69
C GLN A 64 -5.16 -1.30 -3.89
N SER A 65 -4.39 -1.03 -4.95
CA SER A 65 -4.95 -0.42 -6.17
C SER A 65 -5.97 -1.33 -6.88
N VAL A 66 -5.77 -2.64 -6.83
CA VAL A 66 -6.74 -3.62 -7.34
C VAL A 66 -7.99 -3.66 -6.47
N ASP A 67 -7.84 -3.66 -5.14
CA ASP A 67 -8.96 -3.55 -4.21
C ASP A 67 -9.76 -2.25 -4.40
N GLU A 68 -9.09 -1.13 -4.67
CA GLU A 68 -9.73 0.16 -4.96
C GLU A 68 -10.52 0.16 -6.27
N LEU A 69 -10.06 -0.56 -7.30
CA LEU A 69 -10.86 -0.83 -8.49
C LEU A 69 -12.13 -1.61 -8.10
N TRP A 70 -11.97 -2.72 -7.37
CA TRP A 70 -13.09 -3.58 -7.00
C TRP A 70 -14.11 -2.88 -6.13
N ALA A 71 -13.68 -2.04 -5.19
CA ALA A 71 -14.57 -1.22 -4.38
C ALA A 71 -15.52 -0.35 -5.22
N ARG A 72 -15.14 0.01 -6.44
CA ARG A 72 -15.95 0.83 -7.35
C ARG A 72 -16.84 0.00 -8.26
N VAL A 73 -16.32 -1.11 -8.81
CA VAL A 73 -16.96 -1.80 -9.94
C VAL A 73 -17.54 -3.17 -9.60
N ALA A 74 -16.97 -3.87 -8.61
CA ALA A 74 -17.41 -5.20 -8.21
C ALA A 74 -16.95 -5.52 -6.77
N PRO A 75 -17.54 -4.90 -5.73
CA PRO A 75 -17.03 -5.00 -4.35
C PRO A 75 -16.97 -6.43 -3.81
N ALA A 76 -17.81 -7.33 -4.35
CA ALA A 76 -17.80 -8.74 -3.99
C ALA A 76 -16.44 -9.43 -4.27
N LEU A 77 -15.70 -8.98 -5.29
CA LEU A 77 -14.40 -9.56 -5.68
C LEU A 77 -13.28 -9.24 -4.68
N MET A 78 -13.39 -8.18 -3.88
CA MET A 78 -12.41 -7.86 -2.82
C MET A 78 -12.27 -8.98 -1.79
N ARG A 79 -13.30 -9.82 -1.63
CA ARG A 79 -13.28 -10.97 -0.71
C ARG A 79 -12.60 -12.21 -1.31
N CYS A 80 -12.36 -12.20 -2.61
CA CYS A 80 -11.70 -13.30 -3.30
C CYS A 80 -10.19 -13.24 -3.08
N PRO A 81 -9.49 -14.40 -3.08
CA PRO A 81 -8.04 -14.41 -3.01
C PRO A 81 -7.43 -13.66 -4.20
N MET A 82 -6.28 -13.01 -4.00
CA MET A 82 -5.66 -12.14 -5.00
C MET A 82 -5.50 -12.79 -6.38
N ARG A 83 -5.12 -14.07 -6.45
CA ARG A 83 -5.03 -14.80 -7.72
C ARG A 83 -6.36 -14.87 -8.48
N ALA A 84 -7.48 -15.04 -7.79
CA ALA A 84 -8.81 -15.03 -8.42
C ALA A 84 -9.19 -13.62 -8.90
N GLN A 85 -8.85 -12.59 -8.12
CA GLN A 85 -9.03 -11.20 -8.54
C GLN A 85 -8.25 -10.88 -9.82
N LEU A 86 -7.00 -11.34 -9.93
CA LEU A 86 -6.17 -11.16 -11.12
C LEU A 86 -6.75 -11.81 -12.38
N ILE A 87 -7.42 -12.97 -12.26
CA ILE A 87 -8.12 -13.62 -13.38
C ILE A 87 -9.29 -12.74 -13.83
N ALA A 88 -10.09 -12.24 -12.88
CA ALA A 88 -11.24 -11.40 -13.17
C ALA A 88 -10.82 -10.06 -13.80
N LEU A 89 -9.63 -9.54 -13.47
CA LEU A 89 -9.14 -8.23 -13.88
C LEU A 89 -9.19 -8.01 -15.41
N ARG A 90 -9.00 -9.06 -16.21
CA ARG A 90 -9.07 -9.00 -17.68
C ARG A 90 -10.40 -8.44 -18.19
N ALA A 91 -11.51 -8.77 -17.53
CA ALA A 91 -12.84 -8.33 -17.94
C ALA A 91 -13.14 -6.87 -17.57
N PHE A 92 -12.46 -6.32 -16.56
CA PHE A 92 -12.77 -4.99 -16.00
C PHE A 92 -11.75 -3.92 -16.35
N ALA A 93 -10.47 -4.27 -16.45
CA ALA A 93 -9.37 -3.35 -16.79
C ALA A 93 -8.80 -3.59 -18.19
N GLY A 94 -9.30 -4.60 -18.91
CA GLY A 94 -8.79 -5.01 -20.21
C GLY A 94 -7.60 -5.98 -20.13
N PRO A 95 -7.32 -6.72 -21.21
CA PRO A 95 -6.31 -7.78 -21.23
C PRO A 95 -4.89 -7.27 -21.00
N GLU A 96 -4.54 -6.12 -21.57
CA GLU A 96 -3.22 -5.51 -21.48
C GLU A 96 -2.85 -5.16 -20.03
N VAL A 97 -3.72 -4.40 -19.36
CA VAL A 97 -3.54 -3.99 -17.96
C VAL A 97 -3.51 -5.22 -17.06
N ALA A 98 -4.44 -6.16 -17.25
CA ALA A 98 -4.51 -7.37 -16.44
C ALA A 98 -3.25 -8.23 -16.54
N ALA A 99 -2.69 -8.38 -17.75
CA ALA A 99 -1.44 -9.09 -17.95
C ALA A 99 -0.26 -8.39 -17.24
N ARG A 100 -0.14 -7.06 -17.39
CA ARG A 100 0.91 -6.29 -16.71
C ARG A 100 0.81 -6.35 -15.19
N VAL A 101 -0.40 -6.24 -14.62
CA VAL A 101 -0.62 -6.43 -13.17
C VAL A 101 -0.22 -7.84 -12.74
N GLY A 102 -0.63 -8.87 -13.48
CA GLY A 102 -0.29 -10.26 -13.15
C GLY A 102 1.21 -10.52 -13.14
N VAL A 103 1.94 -10.01 -14.14
CA VAL A 103 3.40 -10.11 -14.23
C VAL A 103 4.08 -9.40 -13.07
N LEU A 104 3.70 -8.15 -12.80
CA LEU A 104 4.29 -7.36 -11.72
C LEU A 104 3.99 -7.98 -10.34
N TRP A 105 2.75 -8.40 -10.11
CA TRP A 105 2.35 -9.05 -8.87
C TRP A 105 3.15 -10.34 -8.62
N ALA A 106 3.36 -11.15 -9.66
CA ALA A 106 4.17 -12.36 -9.54
C ALA A 106 5.64 -12.05 -9.25
N ALA A 107 6.22 -11.03 -9.90
CA ALA A 107 7.60 -10.60 -9.66
C ALA A 107 7.78 -10.07 -8.23
N LEU A 108 6.92 -9.16 -7.78
CA LEU A 108 6.94 -8.61 -6.42
C LEU A 108 6.68 -9.67 -5.37
N SER A 109 5.77 -10.61 -5.65
CA SER A 109 5.51 -11.74 -4.76
C SER A 109 6.76 -12.57 -4.58
N ARG A 110 7.44 -13.01 -5.65
CA ARG A 110 8.67 -13.78 -5.51
C ARG A 110 9.76 -13.01 -4.76
N ALA A 111 10.00 -11.76 -5.15
CA ALA A 111 11.03 -10.91 -4.56
C ALA A 111 10.81 -10.59 -3.07
N ALA A 112 9.55 -10.58 -2.61
CA ALA A 112 9.22 -10.37 -1.21
C ALA A 112 9.38 -11.63 -0.34
N HIS A 113 9.37 -12.84 -0.92
CA HIS A 113 9.58 -14.08 -0.17
C HIS A 113 11.08 -14.38 -0.04
N HIS A 114 11.51 -14.76 1.15
CA HIS A 114 12.88 -15.21 1.41
C HIS A 114 13.06 -16.60 0.82
N HIS A 115 13.71 -16.70 -0.34
CA HIS A 115 14.32 -17.94 -0.76
C HIS A 115 15.78 -17.81 -0.37
N ASP A 116 16.31 -18.74 0.43
CA ASP A 116 17.66 -18.65 1.03
C ASP A 116 18.79 -18.44 -0.01
N TYR A 117 18.51 -18.73 -1.28
CA TYR A 117 19.44 -18.59 -2.40
C TYR A 117 19.13 -17.44 -3.36
N GLU A 118 18.04 -16.68 -3.16
CA GLU A 118 17.72 -15.55 -4.03
C GLU A 118 18.43 -14.27 -3.57
N LEU A 119 19.21 -13.70 -4.47
CA LEU A 119 19.79 -12.36 -4.35
C LEU A 119 18.68 -11.35 -4.05
N ALA A 120 18.93 -10.44 -3.11
CA ALA A 120 18.01 -9.35 -2.86
C ALA A 120 17.75 -8.58 -4.17
N PRO A 121 16.50 -8.14 -4.44
CA PRO A 121 16.21 -7.43 -5.67
C PRO A 121 17.10 -6.21 -5.83
N SER A 122 17.60 -5.99 -7.05
CA SER A 122 18.49 -4.87 -7.33
C SER A 122 17.73 -3.55 -7.19
N VAL A 123 18.45 -2.48 -6.85
CA VAL A 123 17.85 -1.13 -6.79
C VAL A 123 17.23 -0.73 -8.14
N THR A 124 17.84 -1.18 -9.24
CA THR A 124 17.34 -0.98 -10.60
C THR A 124 15.98 -1.67 -10.79
N ASP A 125 15.84 -2.92 -10.35
CA ASP A 125 14.56 -3.64 -10.43
C ASP A 125 13.51 -2.98 -9.56
N LEU A 126 13.86 -2.55 -8.33
CA LEU A 126 12.94 -1.87 -7.43
C LEU A 126 12.43 -0.54 -8.02
N ARG A 127 13.31 0.25 -8.63
CA ARG A 127 12.91 1.50 -9.33
C ARG A 127 11.96 1.23 -10.48
N ARG A 128 12.29 0.25 -11.32
CA ARG A 128 11.42 -0.18 -12.42
C ARG A 128 10.06 -0.66 -11.91
N TRP A 129 10.04 -1.51 -10.89
CA TRP A 129 8.79 -2.00 -10.31
C TRP A 129 7.97 -0.88 -9.67
N ARG A 130 8.63 0.11 -9.04
CA ARG A 130 7.97 1.31 -8.51
C ARG A 130 7.28 2.10 -9.62
N GLU A 131 7.97 2.35 -10.74
CA GLU A 131 7.38 3.02 -11.90
C GLU A 131 6.20 2.24 -12.47
N GLN A 132 6.34 0.92 -12.61
CA GLN A 132 5.27 0.04 -13.08
C GLN A 132 4.06 0.04 -12.13
N THR A 133 4.28 0.03 -10.81
CA THR A 133 3.20 0.12 -9.82
C THR A 133 2.45 1.44 -9.95
N VAL A 134 3.14 2.57 -10.15
CA VAL A 134 2.50 3.88 -10.34
C VAL A 134 1.66 3.91 -11.61
N ALA A 135 2.22 3.46 -12.74
CA ALA A 135 1.50 3.42 -14.00
C ALA A 135 0.25 2.53 -13.91
N LEU A 136 0.38 1.34 -13.31
CA LEU A 136 -0.73 0.41 -13.16
C LEU A 136 -1.79 0.89 -12.16
N ALA A 137 -1.40 1.56 -11.09
CA ALA A 137 -2.36 2.17 -10.16
C ALA A 137 -3.21 3.24 -10.87
N ALA A 138 -2.60 4.05 -11.74
CA ALA A 138 -3.32 5.02 -12.56
C ALA A 138 -4.26 4.33 -13.58
N ASP A 139 -3.76 3.31 -14.30
CA ASP A 139 -4.57 2.54 -15.26
C ASP A 139 -5.80 1.91 -14.60
N LEU A 140 -5.63 1.32 -13.41
CA LEU A 140 -6.71 0.71 -12.63
C LEU A 140 -7.72 1.76 -12.14
N ALA A 141 -7.27 2.93 -11.72
CA ALA A 141 -8.15 4.02 -11.30
C ALA A 141 -9.01 4.54 -12.46
N VAL A 142 -8.42 4.67 -13.66
CA VAL A 142 -9.14 5.06 -14.89
C VAL A 142 -10.15 3.99 -15.30
N ALA A 143 -9.79 2.71 -15.23
CA ALA A 143 -10.71 1.60 -15.50
C ALA A 143 -11.91 1.63 -14.55
N GLY A 144 -11.67 1.85 -13.25
CA GLY A 144 -12.72 1.96 -12.24
C GLY A 144 -13.66 3.15 -12.46
N ALA A 145 -13.13 4.29 -12.89
CA ALA A 145 -13.94 5.46 -13.23
C ALA A 145 -14.79 5.25 -14.48
N SER A 146 -14.24 4.57 -15.48
CA SER A 146 -14.94 4.31 -16.76
C SER A 146 -16.08 3.31 -16.60
N ALA A 147 -15.88 2.25 -15.82
CA ALA A 147 -16.91 1.23 -15.60
C ALA A 147 -18.04 1.69 -14.65
N SER A 148 -17.77 2.65 -13.75
CA SER A 148 -18.81 3.19 -12.87
C SER A 148 -19.73 4.21 -13.54
N ARG A 149 -19.38 4.70 -14.75
CA ARG A 149 -20.17 5.71 -15.45
C ARG A 149 -21.45 5.06 -16.01
N PRO A 150 -22.65 5.48 -15.59
CA PRO A 150 -23.89 4.95 -16.15
C PRO A 150 -23.96 5.27 -17.65
N PRO A 151 -24.61 4.40 -18.46
CA PRO A 151 -24.90 4.75 -19.84
C PRO A 151 -25.67 6.06 -19.85
N ARG A 152 -25.21 7.04 -20.65
CA ARG A 152 -26.02 8.24 -20.91
C ARG A 152 -27.31 7.74 -21.53
N GLY A 153 -28.42 7.89 -20.82
CA GLY A 153 -29.73 7.44 -21.28
C GLY A 153 -29.97 7.91 -22.70
N GLU A 154 -30.07 6.95 -23.61
CA GLU A 154 -30.86 7.11 -24.81
C GLU A 154 -32.31 7.14 -24.31
N LEU A 155 -32.87 8.36 -24.28
CA LEU A 155 -34.30 8.61 -24.24
C LEU A 155 -34.82 8.58 -25.68
#